data_AF-A0A5B0EG54-F1
#
_entry.id   AF-A0A5B0EG54-F1
#
_cell.length_a   1.000
_cell.length_b   1.000
_cell.length_c   1.000
_cell.angle_alpha   90.00
_cell.angle_beta   90.00
_cell.angle_gamma   90.00
#
_symmetry.space_group_name_H-M   'P 1'
#
loop_
_entity.id
_entity.type
_entity.pdbx_description
1 polymer ?
#
loop_
_entity_poly.entity_id
_entity_poly.type
_entity_poly.pdbx_seq_one_letter_code
_entity_poly.pdbx_strand_id
1 'polypeptide(L)'
;MDDWIITLITAGVGGALGIIGTLAGQLISASTARTNNLFQWNKERLSTSLDYYSDVAESVNGLYISMGVAVGEFQSLQKKMVQAAIEQGAKPGDFIQGRASLSPEMLERVQVSTALFRSSHARGLVYADKPLSDSLTKFDNCRANLVEALSTKHISDAEVELEIMSQQLKPLYSAIQYSKVEHNLVAVNTLFPWSARRQLRKQFVEEMNKLKPEGEDA
;
A
#
# COMPACT_ATOMS: atom_id res chain seq x y z
N MET A 1 -3.14 10.14 -18.09
CA MET A 1 -2.58 9.22 -17.08
C MET A 1 -1.39 9.96 -16.52
N ASP A 2 -1.66 10.61 -15.40
CA ASP A 2 -1.16 11.94 -15.15
C ASP A 2 0.14 11.91 -14.33
N ASP A 3 1.05 12.83 -14.65
CA ASP A 3 2.35 13.02 -13.98
C ASP A 3 2.25 13.11 -12.45
N TRP A 4 1.08 13.46 -11.91
CA TRP A 4 0.86 13.51 -10.47
C TRP A 4 0.87 12.12 -9.81
N ILE A 5 0.43 11.04 -10.48
CA ILE A 5 0.43 9.68 -9.91
C ILE A 5 1.86 9.16 -9.77
N ILE A 6 2.70 9.35 -10.80
CA ILE A 6 4.13 9.00 -10.75
C ILE A 6 4.83 9.85 -9.70
N THR A 7 4.51 11.14 -9.60
CA THR A 7 5.07 12.02 -8.56
C THR A 7 4.61 11.61 -7.15
N LEU A 8 3.36 11.16 -6.97
CA LEU A 8 2.86 10.68 -5.68
C LEU A 8 3.50 9.34 -5.27
N ILE A 9 3.73 8.43 -6.24
CA ILE A 9 4.41 7.15 -6.02
C ILE A 9 5.90 7.40 -5.72
N THR A 10 6.57 8.28 -6.46
CA THR A 10 8.00 8.55 -6.29
C THR A 10 8.29 9.38 -5.04
N ALA A 11 7.46 10.39 -4.73
CA ALA A 11 7.57 11.20 -3.52
C ALA A 11 7.03 10.49 -2.28
N GLY A 12 5.98 9.66 -2.43
CA GLY A 12 5.40 8.86 -1.37
C GLY A 12 6.31 7.72 -0.93
N VAL A 13 6.94 7.01 -1.87
CA VAL A 13 7.92 5.95 -1.57
C VAL A 13 9.26 6.54 -1.14
N GLY A 14 9.76 7.58 -1.82
CA GLY A 14 11.05 8.22 -1.49
C GLY A 14 11.03 9.03 -0.19
N GLY A 15 9.95 9.77 0.09
CA GLY A 15 9.78 10.57 1.30
C GLY A 15 9.50 9.72 2.55
N ALA A 16 8.68 8.67 2.41
CA ALA A 16 8.38 7.70 3.47
C ALA A 16 9.59 6.88 3.94
N LEU A 17 10.55 6.64 3.04
CA LEU A 17 11.76 5.88 3.35
C LEU A 17 12.89 6.80 3.86
N GLY A 18 12.98 8.02 3.35
CA GLY A 18 14.13 8.93 3.62
C GLY A 18 14.17 9.54 5.02
N ILE A 19 13.03 9.96 5.58
CA ILE A 19 13.01 10.73 6.85
C ILE A 19 13.10 9.80 8.07
N ILE A 20 12.59 8.58 7.98
CA ILE A 20 12.52 7.66 9.12
C ILE A 20 13.71 6.70 9.18
N GLY A 21 14.32 6.34 8.04
CA GLY A 21 15.53 5.51 8.01
C GLY A 21 16.72 6.15 8.74
N THR A 22 16.83 7.49 8.67
CA THR A 22 17.87 8.24 9.39
C THR A 22 17.63 8.28 10.90
N LEU A 23 16.37 8.41 11.34
CA LEU A 23 16.02 8.39 12.75
C LEU A 23 16.15 6.98 13.36
N ALA A 24 15.68 5.93 12.68
CA ALA A 24 15.85 4.55 13.15
C ALA A 24 17.34 4.14 13.23
N GLY A 25 18.17 4.54 12.26
CA GLY A 25 19.62 4.32 12.29
C GLY A 25 20.32 5.06 13.43
N GLN A 26 19.88 6.28 13.74
CA GLN A 26 20.35 7.04 14.92
C GLN A 26 19.90 6.41 16.24
N LEU A 27 18.70 5.83 16.28
CA LEU A 27 18.20 5.15 17.48
C LEU A 27 18.96 3.85 17.76
N ILE A 28 19.27 3.07 16.71
CA ILE A 28 20.04 1.82 16.82
C ILE A 28 21.49 2.10 17.24
N SER A 29 22.11 3.14 16.70
CA SER A 29 23.50 3.50 17.02
C SER A 29 23.67 4.09 18.43
N ALA A 30 22.76 4.95 18.89
CA ALA A 30 22.83 5.60 20.20
C ALA A 30 22.65 4.63 21.40
N SER A 31 22.03 3.48 21.18
CA SER A 31 21.67 2.53 22.24
C SER A 31 22.62 1.32 22.38
N THR A 32 23.66 1.23 21.54
CA THR A 32 24.67 0.14 21.62
C THR A 32 25.54 0.16 22.88
N ALA A 33 25.50 1.23 23.69
CA ALA A 33 26.38 1.40 24.84
C ALA A 33 25.85 0.86 26.18
N ARG A 34 24.56 0.48 26.32
CA ARG A 34 24.01 -0.05 27.59
C ARG A 34 23.00 -1.18 27.36
N THR A 35 23.28 -2.33 27.98
CA THR A 35 22.42 -3.53 28.19
C THR A 35 22.18 -4.47 26.99
N ASN A 36 22.59 -5.74 27.12
CA ASN A 36 22.92 -6.61 25.98
C ASN A 36 21.81 -7.57 25.48
N ASN A 37 20.73 -7.82 26.25
CA ASN A 37 19.68 -8.78 25.82
C ASN A 37 18.32 -8.14 25.57
N LEU A 38 17.83 -7.29 26.50
CA LEU A 38 16.57 -6.56 26.32
C LEU A 38 16.63 -5.59 25.13
N PHE A 39 17.79 -4.97 24.90
CA PHE A 39 17.99 -4.10 23.75
C PHE A 39 18.00 -4.89 22.44
N GLN A 40 18.70 -6.04 22.37
CA GLN A 40 18.74 -6.86 21.16
C GLN A 40 17.35 -7.42 20.83
N TRP A 41 16.61 -7.92 21.82
CA TRP A 41 15.22 -8.38 21.63
C TRP A 41 14.29 -7.25 21.14
N ASN A 42 14.41 -6.05 21.72
CA ASN A 42 13.65 -4.88 21.26
C ASN A 42 14.08 -4.42 19.87
N LYS A 43 15.37 -4.54 19.52
CA LYS A 43 15.92 -4.19 18.21
C LYS A 43 15.44 -5.15 17.13
N GLU A 44 15.45 -6.45 17.39
CA GLU A 44 14.93 -7.47 16.48
C GLU A 44 13.44 -7.22 16.22
N ARG A 45 12.66 -7.00 17.28
CA ARG A 45 11.23 -6.69 17.17
C ARG A 45 10.97 -5.38 16.39
N LEU A 46 11.77 -4.34 16.63
CA LEU A 46 11.69 -3.09 15.88
C LEU A 46 12.02 -3.30 14.40
N SER A 47 13.07 -4.06 14.10
CA SER A 47 13.45 -4.41 12.72
C SER A 47 12.30 -5.15 12.02
N THR A 48 11.75 -6.19 12.67
CA THR A 48 10.64 -6.96 12.10
C THR A 48 9.40 -6.09 11.83
N SER A 49 9.06 -5.15 12.72
CA SER A 49 7.96 -4.22 12.48
C SER A 49 8.26 -3.26 11.30
N LEU A 50 9.48 -2.74 11.20
CA LEU A 50 9.89 -1.86 10.09
C LEU A 50 9.89 -2.59 8.74
N ASP A 51 10.34 -3.85 8.73
CA ASP A 51 10.31 -4.72 7.56
C ASP A 51 8.85 -4.98 7.15
N TYR A 52 7.97 -5.30 8.11
CA TYR A 52 6.53 -5.46 7.86
C TYR A 52 5.93 -4.24 7.15
N TYR A 53 6.18 -3.03 7.64
CA TYR A 53 5.61 -1.83 7.02
C TYR A 53 6.17 -1.55 5.61
N SER A 54 7.41 -1.92 5.35
CA SER A 54 8.02 -1.79 4.02
C SER A 54 7.41 -2.81 3.05
N ASP A 55 7.25 -4.06 3.49
CA ASP A 55 6.59 -5.11 2.71
C ASP A 55 5.13 -4.78 2.41
N VAL A 56 4.41 -4.16 3.34
CA VAL A 56 3.03 -3.70 3.11
C VAL A 56 3.02 -2.66 1.99
N ALA A 57 3.86 -1.63 2.08
CA ALA A 57 3.94 -0.59 1.06
C ALA A 57 4.30 -1.16 -0.33
N GLU A 58 5.29 -2.06 -0.38
CA GLU A 58 5.70 -2.71 -1.63
C GLU A 58 4.58 -3.58 -2.22
N SER A 59 3.93 -4.39 -1.39
CA SER A 59 2.86 -5.28 -1.84
C SER A 59 1.61 -4.53 -2.31
N VAL A 60 1.24 -3.43 -1.64
CA VAL A 60 0.14 -2.53 -2.05
C VAL A 60 0.44 -1.89 -3.40
N ASN A 61 1.66 -1.37 -3.57
CA ASN A 61 2.08 -0.74 -4.83
C ASN A 61 2.13 -1.76 -5.98
N GLY A 62 2.76 -2.92 -5.74
CA GLY A 62 2.86 -4.00 -6.73
C GLY A 62 1.49 -4.51 -7.16
N LEU A 63 0.55 -4.64 -6.23
CA LEU A 63 -0.83 -5.01 -6.52
C LEU A 63 -1.56 -3.94 -7.33
N TYR A 64 -1.51 -2.68 -6.90
CA TYR A 64 -2.16 -1.57 -7.63
C TYR A 64 -1.64 -1.45 -9.07
N ILE A 65 -0.33 -1.48 -9.27
CA ILE A 65 0.29 -1.42 -10.60
C ILE A 65 -0.15 -2.62 -11.45
N SER A 66 -0.08 -3.83 -10.90
CA SER A 66 -0.47 -5.04 -11.65
C SER A 66 -1.94 -5.03 -12.05
N MET A 67 -2.83 -4.57 -11.17
CA MET A 67 -4.25 -4.42 -11.47
C MET A 67 -4.48 -3.32 -12.53
N GLY A 68 -3.78 -2.19 -12.44
CA GLY A 68 -3.89 -1.12 -13.43
C GLY A 68 -3.46 -1.56 -14.83
N VAL A 69 -2.36 -2.32 -14.94
CA VAL A 69 -1.93 -2.90 -16.23
C VAL A 69 -2.96 -3.92 -16.73
N ALA A 70 -3.51 -4.76 -15.86
CA ALA A 70 -4.54 -5.72 -16.23
C ALA A 70 -5.81 -5.04 -16.78
N VAL A 71 -6.30 -3.97 -16.14
CA VAL A 71 -7.42 -3.15 -16.64
C VAL A 71 -7.10 -2.59 -18.04
N GLY A 72 -5.90 -2.04 -18.23
CA GLY A 72 -5.46 -1.53 -19.53
C GLY A 72 -5.40 -2.61 -20.62
N GLU A 73 -4.96 -3.82 -20.28
CA GLU A 73 -4.94 -4.96 -21.21
C GLU A 73 -6.36 -5.39 -21.59
N PHE A 74 -7.27 -5.51 -20.62
CA PHE A 74 -8.68 -5.79 -20.87
C PHE A 74 -9.32 -4.75 -21.79
N GLN A 75 -9.05 -3.47 -21.57
CA GLN A 75 -9.55 -2.37 -22.41
C GLN A 75 -9.03 -2.49 -23.86
N SER A 76 -7.75 -2.82 -24.03
CA SER A 76 -7.14 -3.05 -25.35
C SER A 76 -7.77 -4.24 -26.08
N LEU A 77 -7.99 -5.36 -25.38
CA LEU A 77 -8.66 -6.53 -25.91
C LEU A 77 -10.10 -6.21 -26.32
N GLN A 78 -10.84 -5.47 -25.50
CA GLN A 78 -12.20 -5.05 -25.82
C GLN A 78 -12.24 -4.18 -27.08
N LYS A 79 -11.36 -3.19 -27.22
CA LYS A 79 -11.26 -2.35 -28.42
C LYS A 79 -11.02 -3.19 -29.67
N LYS A 80 -10.11 -4.17 -29.61
CA LYS A 80 -9.84 -5.09 -30.73
C LYS A 80 -11.05 -5.95 -31.08
N MET A 81 -11.76 -6.49 -30.07
CA MET A 81 -12.96 -7.30 -30.30
C MET A 81 -14.09 -6.47 -30.92
N VAL A 82 -14.29 -5.24 -30.44
CA VAL A 82 -15.29 -4.32 -31.01
C VAL A 82 -14.94 -3.97 -32.45
N GLN A 83 -13.68 -3.64 -32.72
CA GLN A 83 -13.23 -3.34 -34.08
C GLN A 83 -13.43 -4.53 -35.03
N ALA A 84 -13.03 -5.74 -34.60
CA ALA A 84 -13.22 -6.96 -35.39
C ALA A 84 -14.71 -7.26 -35.64
N ALA A 85 -15.58 -7.00 -34.67
CA ALA A 85 -17.03 -7.17 -34.85
C ALA A 85 -17.60 -6.15 -35.85
N ILE A 86 -17.15 -4.89 -35.80
CA ILE A 86 -17.54 -3.85 -36.77
C ILE A 86 -17.10 -4.24 -38.18
N GLU A 87 -15.86 -4.74 -38.34
CA GLU A 87 -15.34 -5.23 -39.63
C GLU A 87 -16.14 -6.43 -40.16
N GLN A 88 -16.70 -7.26 -39.27
CA GLN A 88 -17.61 -8.37 -39.60
C GLN A 88 -19.06 -7.93 -39.84
N GLY A 89 -19.36 -6.63 -39.79
CA GLY A 89 -20.68 -6.07 -40.07
C GLY A 89 -21.64 -6.01 -38.89
N ALA A 90 -21.14 -6.09 -37.65
CA ALA A 90 -21.95 -5.89 -36.45
C ALA A 90 -22.58 -4.49 -36.43
N LYS A 91 -23.83 -4.41 -35.98
CA LYS A 91 -24.62 -3.18 -35.88
C LYS A 91 -24.69 -2.68 -34.43
N PRO A 92 -24.99 -1.39 -34.22
CA PRO A 92 -25.26 -0.87 -32.88
C PRO A 92 -26.37 -1.68 -32.17
N GLY A 93 -26.09 -2.19 -30.98
CA GLY A 93 -27.00 -3.04 -30.20
C GLY A 93 -26.73 -4.54 -30.32
N ASP A 94 -25.88 -4.97 -31.27
CA ASP A 94 -25.45 -6.37 -31.36
C ASP A 94 -24.57 -6.73 -30.16
N PHE A 95 -24.88 -7.87 -29.53
CA PHE A 95 -24.11 -8.36 -28.40
C PHE A 95 -22.84 -9.06 -28.88
N ILE A 96 -21.68 -8.45 -28.60
CA ILE A 96 -20.37 -9.01 -28.99
C ILE A 96 -19.92 -10.00 -27.91
N GLN A 97 -20.07 -11.30 -28.19
CA GLN A 97 -19.56 -12.35 -27.32
C GLN A 97 -18.05 -12.53 -27.50
N GLY A 98 -17.28 -11.77 -26.71
CA GLY A 98 -15.84 -11.92 -26.59
C GLY A 98 -15.44 -12.65 -25.31
N ARG A 99 -14.52 -13.63 -25.41
CA ARG A 99 -13.69 -14.03 -24.26
C ARG A 99 -12.42 -13.20 -24.28
N ALA A 100 -12.44 -12.04 -23.63
CA ALA A 100 -11.21 -11.37 -23.24
C ALA A 100 -10.63 -12.13 -22.04
N SER A 101 -9.40 -12.57 -22.17
CA SER A 101 -8.60 -13.12 -21.07
C SER A 101 -7.27 -12.40 -21.06
N LEU A 102 -6.77 -12.10 -19.87
CA LEU A 102 -5.40 -11.61 -19.71
C LEU A 102 -4.40 -12.58 -20.35
N SER A 103 -3.29 -12.04 -20.82
CA SER A 103 -2.11 -12.84 -21.14
C SER A 103 -1.68 -13.68 -19.92
N PRO A 104 -1.13 -14.90 -20.14
CA PRO A 104 -0.66 -15.75 -19.04
C PRO A 104 0.33 -15.04 -18.11
N GLU A 105 1.24 -14.25 -18.68
CA GLU A 105 2.23 -13.46 -17.94
C GLU A 105 1.57 -12.40 -17.03
N MET A 106 0.54 -11.71 -17.53
CA MET A 106 -0.18 -10.72 -16.73
C MET A 106 -1.03 -11.39 -15.65
N LEU A 107 -1.66 -12.52 -15.96
CA LEU A 107 -2.39 -13.30 -14.96
C LEU A 107 -1.47 -13.74 -13.82
N GLU A 108 -0.28 -14.25 -14.14
CA GLU A 108 0.72 -14.64 -13.15
C GLU A 108 1.16 -13.45 -12.28
N ARG A 109 1.46 -12.30 -12.89
CA ARG A 109 1.84 -11.07 -12.17
C ARG A 109 0.75 -10.60 -11.21
N VAL A 110 -0.52 -10.62 -11.63
CA VAL A 110 -1.66 -10.28 -10.76
C VAL A 110 -1.78 -11.28 -9.61
N GLN A 111 -1.62 -12.58 -9.88
CA GLN A 111 -1.68 -13.62 -8.85
C GLN A 111 -0.57 -13.48 -7.82
N VAL A 112 0.68 -13.30 -8.27
CA VAL A 112 1.85 -13.09 -7.41
C VAL A 112 1.65 -11.84 -6.55
N SER A 113 1.28 -10.71 -7.16
CA SER A 113 1.07 -9.46 -6.42
C SER A 113 -0.08 -9.56 -5.42
N THR A 114 -1.15 -10.27 -5.78
CA THR A 114 -2.27 -10.55 -4.86
C THR A 114 -1.83 -11.44 -3.69
N ALA A 115 -1.01 -12.45 -3.95
CA ALA A 115 -0.49 -13.33 -2.91
C ALA A 115 0.44 -12.57 -1.94
N LEU A 116 1.33 -11.73 -2.46
CA LEU A 116 2.19 -10.85 -1.65
C LEU A 116 1.36 -9.90 -0.79
N PHE A 117 0.36 -9.23 -1.37
CA PHE A 117 -0.54 -8.36 -0.61
C PHE A 117 -1.29 -9.12 0.48
N ARG A 118 -1.88 -10.28 0.18
CA ARG A 118 -2.61 -11.10 1.17
C ARG A 118 -1.70 -11.59 2.30
N SER A 119 -0.45 -11.94 1.99
CA SER A 119 0.55 -12.31 2.99
C SER A 119 0.86 -11.14 3.93
N SER A 120 1.10 -9.94 3.37
CA SER A 120 1.29 -8.71 4.15
C SER A 120 0.05 -8.36 4.97
N HIS A 121 -1.14 -8.42 4.38
CA HIS A 121 -2.39 -8.15 5.08
C HIS A 121 -2.61 -9.12 6.26
N ALA A 122 -2.35 -10.42 6.07
CA ALA A 122 -2.46 -11.42 7.13
C ALA A 122 -1.48 -11.17 8.29
N ARG A 123 -0.25 -10.76 8.00
CA ARG A 123 0.73 -10.33 9.02
C ARG A 123 0.24 -9.10 9.80
N GLY A 124 -0.61 -8.27 9.20
CA GLY A 124 -1.25 -7.13 9.86
C GLY A 124 -2.04 -7.50 11.11
N LEU A 125 -2.56 -8.73 11.21
CA LEU A 125 -3.22 -9.21 12.44
C LEU A 125 -2.30 -9.19 13.68
N VAL A 126 -0.98 -9.22 13.47
CA VAL A 126 0.02 -9.22 14.53
C VAL A 126 0.68 -7.85 14.70
N TYR A 127 0.89 -7.11 13.60
CA TYR A 127 1.74 -5.92 13.59
C TYR A 127 1.02 -4.60 13.27
N ALA A 128 -0.16 -4.66 12.66
CA ALA A 128 -0.91 -3.44 12.32
C ALA A 128 -1.62 -2.89 13.56
N ASP A 129 -1.52 -1.59 13.75
CA ASP A 129 -2.46 -0.88 14.61
C ASP A 129 -3.82 -0.77 13.91
N LYS A 130 -4.81 -0.22 14.63
CA LYS A 130 -6.16 -0.08 14.11
C LYS A 130 -6.21 0.80 12.84
N PRO A 131 -5.58 2.00 12.78
CA PRO A 131 -5.60 2.82 11.57
C PRO A 131 -5.06 2.10 10.32
N LEU A 132 -3.96 1.36 10.44
CA LEU A 132 -3.39 0.62 9.32
C LEU A 132 -4.26 -0.58 8.95
N SER A 133 -4.78 -1.32 9.93
CA SER A 133 -5.68 -2.45 9.69
C SER A 133 -6.95 -2.01 8.93
N ASP A 134 -7.57 -0.90 9.36
CA ASP A 134 -8.76 -0.35 8.72
C ASP A 134 -8.46 0.12 7.28
N SER A 135 -7.30 0.75 7.08
CA SER A 135 -6.85 1.19 5.75
C SER A 135 -6.56 0.03 4.80
N LEU A 136 -5.92 -1.03 5.30
CA LEU A 136 -5.65 -2.24 4.52
C LEU A 136 -6.94 -2.96 4.13
N THR A 137 -7.90 -3.02 5.05
CA THR A 137 -9.22 -3.63 4.79
C THR A 137 -9.98 -2.86 3.71
N LYS A 138 -9.99 -1.52 3.78
CA LYS A 138 -10.58 -0.67 2.74
C LYS A 138 -9.94 -0.92 1.37
N PHE A 139 -8.61 -1.01 1.32
CA PHE A 139 -7.90 -1.29 0.09
C PHE A 139 -8.20 -2.70 -0.47
N ASP A 140 -8.30 -3.72 0.38
CA ASP A 140 -8.69 -5.08 -0.05
C ASP A 140 -10.13 -5.13 -0.58
N ASN A 141 -11.05 -4.35 0.01
CA ASN A 141 -12.42 -4.22 -0.50
C ASN A 141 -12.45 -3.62 -1.91
N CYS A 142 -11.70 -2.53 -2.15
CA CYS A 142 -11.57 -1.96 -3.49
C CYS A 142 -10.98 -2.96 -4.49
N ARG A 143 -9.95 -3.72 -4.08
CA ARG A 143 -9.40 -4.81 -4.91
C ARG A 143 -10.45 -5.87 -5.23
N ALA A 144 -11.30 -6.24 -4.26
CA ALA A 144 -12.35 -7.24 -4.47
C ALA A 144 -13.38 -6.76 -5.49
N ASN A 145 -13.87 -5.53 -5.37
CA ASN A 145 -14.80 -4.91 -6.31
C ASN A 145 -14.19 -4.82 -7.72
N LEU A 146 -12.92 -4.43 -7.83
CA LEU A 146 -12.22 -4.37 -9.11
C LEU A 146 -12.15 -5.75 -9.79
N VAL A 147 -11.83 -6.80 -9.04
CA VAL A 147 -11.82 -8.17 -9.56
C VAL A 147 -13.21 -8.61 -10.00
N GLU A 148 -14.25 -8.24 -9.25
CA GLU A 148 -15.64 -8.49 -9.62
C GLU A 148 -16.00 -7.79 -10.94
N ALA A 149 -15.70 -6.50 -11.09
CA ALA A 149 -15.95 -5.72 -12.30
C ALA A 149 -15.23 -6.30 -13.54
N LEU A 150 -13.99 -6.77 -13.36
CA LEU A 150 -13.24 -7.47 -14.41
C LEU A 150 -13.89 -8.81 -14.79
N SER A 151 -14.51 -9.51 -13.82
CA SER A 151 -15.19 -10.79 -14.05
C SER A 151 -16.54 -10.63 -14.75
N THR A 152 -17.28 -9.55 -14.48
CA THR A 152 -18.58 -9.24 -15.07
C THR A 152 -18.45 -8.57 -16.45
N LYS A 153 -17.23 -8.29 -16.91
CA LYS A 153 -16.88 -7.73 -18.23
C LYS A 153 -17.37 -6.29 -18.47
N HIS A 154 -17.68 -5.55 -17.41
CA HIS A 154 -17.97 -4.12 -17.50
C HIS A 154 -16.68 -3.31 -17.24
N ILE A 155 -15.95 -3.02 -18.32
CA ILE A 155 -14.65 -2.33 -18.22
C ILE A 155 -14.77 -0.90 -17.65
N SER A 156 -15.88 -0.21 -17.92
CA SER A 156 -16.18 1.09 -17.28
C SER A 156 -16.17 0.99 -15.76
N ASP A 157 -16.74 -0.08 -15.23
CA ASP A 157 -16.88 -0.29 -13.80
C ASP A 157 -15.50 -0.64 -13.21
N ALA A 158 -14.68 -1.39 -13.94
CA ALA A 158 -13.30 -1.68 -13.55
C ALA A 158 -12.41 -0.43 -13.55
N GLU A 159 -12.60 0.52 -14.47
CA GLU A 159 -11.88 1.79 -14.47
C GLU A 159 -12.26 2.65 -13.25
N VAL A 160 -13.56 2.71 -12.93
CA VAL A 160 -14.07 3.41 -11.73
C VAL A 160 -13.50 2.79 -10.45
N GLU A 161 -13.53 1.46 -10.32
CA GLU A 161 -12.99 0.77 -9.15
C GLU A 161 -11.47 0.93 -9.03
N LEU A 162 -10.74 0.98 -10.15
CA LEU A 162 -9.31 1.27 -10.14
C LEU A 162 -9.02 2.71 -9.67
N GLU A 163 -9.85 3.67 -10.06
CA GLU A 163 -9.76 5.05 -9.57
C GLU A 163 -10.05 5.14 -8.08
N ILE A 164 -11.10 4.47 -7.60
CA ILE A 164 -11.43 4.38 -6.16
C ILE A 164 -10.26 3.74 -5.40
N MET A 165 -9.67 2.66 -5.91
CA MET A 165 -8.51 2.00 -5.33
C MET A 165 -7.30 2.95 -5.27
N SER A 166 -7.07 3.76 -6.29
CA SER A 166 -6.03 4.80 -6.30
C SER A 166 -6.25 5.85 -5.22
N GLN A 167 -7.50 6.29 -5.01
CA GLN A 167 -7.85 7.23 -3.95
C GLN A 167 -7.55 6.68 -2.54
N GLN A 168 -7.59 5.35 -2.35
CA GLN A 168 -7.23 4.72 -1.07
C GLN A 168 -5.72 4.66 -0.80
N LEU A 169 -4.86 4.86 -1.82
CA LEU A 169 -3.40 4.77 -1.64
C LEU A 169 -2.88 5.82 -0.65
N LYS A 170 -3.33 7.08 -0.78
CA LYS A 170 -2.85 8.16 0.08
C LYS A 170 -3.22 7.92 1.56
N PRO A 171 -4.48 7.67 1.93
CA PRO A 171 -4.84 7.31 3.31
C PRO A 171 -4.06 6.12 3.85
N LEU A 172 -3.88 5.07 3.03
CA LEU A 172 -3.13 3.88 3.43
C LEU A 172 -1.66 4.19 3.70
N TYR A 173 -0.99 4.94 2.82
CA TYR A 173 0.40 5.33 3.06
C TYR A 173 0.54 6.25 4.29
N SER A 174 -0.41 7.16 4.51
CA SER A 174 -0.46 7.95 5.75
C SER A 174 -0.59 7.06 6.99
N ALA A 175 -1.46 6.05 6.94
CA ALA A 175 -1.61 5.09 8.04
C ALA A 175 -0.32 4.29 8.28
N ILE A 176 0.36 3.83 7.22
CA ILE A 176 1.68 3.19 7.35
C ILE A 176 2.68 4.12 8.05
N GLN A 177 2.74 5.39 7.65
CA GLN A 177 3.65 6.36 8.28
C GLN A 177 3.29 6.59 9.74
N TYR A 178 2.00 6.75 10.04
CA TYR A 178 1.50 6.91 11.40
C TYR A 178 1.94 5.73 12.28
N SER A 179 1.69 4.49 11.85
CA SER A 179 2.07 3.27 12.60
C SER A 179 3.57 3.14 12.80
N LYS A 180 4.37 3.52 11.79
CA LYS A 180 5.84 3.58 11.89
C LYS A 180 6.27 4.55 12.99
N VAL A 181 5.70 5.77 12.98
CA VAL A 181 6.04 6.79 13.97
C VAL A 181 5.60 6.38 15.37
N GLU A 182 4.40 5.80 15.51
CA GLU A 182 3.91 5.29 16.80
C GLU A 182 4.82 4.19 17.37
N HIS A 183 5.23 3.22 16.55
CA HIS A 183 6.20 2.20 16.96
C HIS A 183 7.56 2.79 17.38
N ASN A 184 8.07 3.78 16.63
CA ASN A 184 9.29 4.48 16.99
C ASN A 184 9.14 5.26 18.31
N LEU A 185 7.98 5.84 18.57
CA LEU A 185 7.68 6.52 19.83
C LEU A 185 7.73 5.57 21.03
N VAL A 186 7.17 4.36 20.89
CA VAL A 186 7.26 3.29 21.90
C VAL A 186 8.72 2.91 22.15
N ALA A 187 9.52 2.76 21.09
CA ALA A 187 10.96 2.47 21.19
C ALA A 187 11.73 3.60 21.89
N VAL A 188 11.45 4.86 21.58
CA VAL A 188 12.07 6.02 22.25
C VAL A 188 11.77 6.04 23.75
N ASN A 189 10.51 5.77 24.12
CA ASN A 189 10.09 5.78 25.51
C ASN A 189 10.71 4.65 26.33
N THR A 190 11.10 3.55 25.69
CA THR A 190 11.65 2.34 26.35
C THR A 190 13.17 2.30 26.33
N LEU A 191 13.81 2.75 25.25
CA LEU A 191 15.24 2.54 25.01
C LEU A 191 16.12 3.74 25.36
N PHE A 192 15.56 4.96 25.47
CA PHE A 192 16.36 6.18 25.62
C PHE A 192 16.34 6.75 27.04
N PRO A 193 17.48 7.30 27.52
CA PRO A 193 17.53 8.05 28.77
C PRO A 193 16.68 9.31 28.68
N TRP A 194 16.21 9.81 29.83
CA TRP A 194 15.21 10.87 29.94
C TRP A 194 15.54 12.15 29.15
N SER A 195 16.82 12.55 29.12
CA SER A 195 17.28 13.75 28.40
C SER A 195 17.08 13.66 26.89
N ALA A 196 17.46 12.55 26.26
CA ALA A 196 17.26 12.30 24.83
C ALA A 196 15.78 11.99 24.50
N ARG A 197 15.10 11.26 25.39
CA ARG A 197 13.69 10.89 25.25
C ARG A 197 12.79 12.12 25.07
N ARG A 198 13.01 13.19 25.84
CA ARG A 198 12.14 14.39 25.81
C ARG A 198 12.15 15.09 24.44
N GLN A 199 13.31 15.21 23.82
CA GLN A 199 13.46 15.87 22.51
C GLN A 199 12.89 15.01 21.39
N LEU A 200 13.27 13.72 21.35
CA LEU A 200 12.80 12.77 20.35
C LEU A 200 11.27 12.57 20.42
N ARG A 201 10.71 12.43 21.63
CA ARG A 201 9.27 12.32 21.83
C ARG A 201 8.53 13.54 21.28
N LYS A 202 9.05 14.76 21.48
CA LYS A 202 8.42 15.98 20.97
C LYS A 202 8.35 15.96 19.44
N GLN A 203 9.44 15.57 18.77
CA GLN A 203 9.51 15.47 17.32
C GLN A 203 8.52 14.43 16.78
N PHE A 204 8.53 13.21 17.34
CA PHE A 204 7.62 12.15 16.89
C PHE A 204 6.14 12.48 17.13
N VAL A 205 5.79 13.10 18.26
CA VAL A 205 4.40 13.53 18.51
C VAL A 205 3.96 14.61 17.52
N GLU A 206 4.85 15.55 17.19
CA GLU A 206 4.56 16.56 16.18
C GLU A 206 4.34 15.94 14.79
N GLU A 207 5.10 14.91 14.44
CA GLU A 207 4.97 14.18 13.19
C GLU A 207 3.69 13.32 13.15
N MET A 208 3.35 12.62 14.24
CA MET A 208 2.07 11.90 14.35
C MET A 208 0.87 12.83 14.14
N ASN A 209 0.89 14.03 14.72
CA ASN A 209 -0.20 15.00 14.57
C ASN A 209 -0.39 15.47 13.11
N LYS A 210 0.68 15.47 12.29
CA LYS A 210 0.60 15.79 10.86
C LYS A 210 0.07 14.63 10.02
N LEU A 211 0.25 13.40 10.50
CA LEU A 211 -0.07 12.16 9.80
C LEU A 211 -1.39 11.53 10.25
N LYS A 212 -2.03 12.09 11.29
CA LYS A 212 -3.26 11.55 11.87
C LYS A 212 -4.33 11.43 10.77
N PRO A 213 -4.88 10.23 10.54
CA PRO A 213 -5.89 10.05 9.50
C PRO A 213 -7.14 10.87 9.84
N GLU A 214 -7.71 11.54 8.84
CA GLU A 214 -8.92 12.36 8.99
C GLU A 214 -10.07 11.49 9.54
N GLY A 215 -10.68 11.95 10.65
CA GLY A 215 -11.80 11.26 11.32
C GLY A 215 -11.50 10.71 12.72
N GLU A 216 -10.26 10.77 13.19
CA GLU A 216 -9.93 10.56 14.61
C GLU A 216 -9.75 11.91 15.32
N ASP A 217 -10.84 12.56 15.71
CA ASP A 217 -10.79 13.62 16.73
C ASP A 217 -10.86 13.02 18.14
N ALA A 218 -10.30 13.79 19.09
CA ALA A 218 -9.96 13.49 20.48
C ALA A 218 -11.00 12.73 21.32
#